data_AF-A0A3M0XRG6-F1
#
_entry.id   AF-A0A3M0XRG6-F1
#
_cell.length_a   1.000
_cell.length_b   1.000
_cell.length_c   1.000
_cell.angle_alpha   90.00
_cell.angle_beta   90.00
_cell.angle_gamma   90.00
#
_symmetry.space_group_name_H-M   'P 1'
#
loop_
_entity.id
_entity.type
_entity.pdbx_description
1 polymer ?
#
loop_
_entity_poly.entity_id
_entity_poly.type
_entity_poly.pdbx_seq_one_letter_code
_entity_poly.pdbx_strand_id
1 'polypeptide(L)' 'MADFWQSYAWPTAIIVIQIVAIIVPLLGAVAYLTYAERKVIAAIQLRKGPNVVGPFGLLQPIADGVKLLFKETILPAGAN' A
#
# COMPACT_ATOMS: atom_id res chain seq x y z
N MET A 1 -27.18 15.52 24.95
CA MET A 1 -27.07 15.28 23.48
C MET A 1 -25.85 15.97 22.89
N ALA A 2 -25.62 17.26 23.18
CA ALA A 2 -24.44 17.99 22.72
C ALA A 2 -23.10 17.39 23.22
N ASP A 3 -23.08 16.87 24.45
CA ASP A 3 -21.88 16.28 25.06
C ASP A 3 -21.43 15.00 24.33
N PHE A 4 -22.36 14.22 23.77
CA PHE A 4 -22.01 13.04 23.00
C PHE A 4 -21.18 13.39 21.75
N TRP A 5 -21.63 14.42 21.03
CA TRP A 5 -20.99 14.84 19.78
C TRP A 5 -19.62 15.49 20.02
N GLN A 6 -19.50 16.32 21.05
CA GLN A 6 -18.25 17.03 21.34
C GLN A 6 -17.22 16.18 22.09
N SER A 7 -17.66 15.31 23.01
CA SER A 7 -16.75 14.53 23.84
C SER A 7 -16.38 13.17 23.23
N TYR A 8 -17.21 12.61 22.36
CA TYR A 8 -16.99 11.26 21.81
C TYR A 8 -16.92 11.25 20.29
N ALA A 9 -17.97 11.66 19.58
CA ALA A 9 -18.03 11.47 18.13
C ALA A 9 -16.95 12.27 17.36
N TRP A 10 -16.80 13.56 17.67
CA TRP A 10 -15.85 14.44 16.99
C TRP A 10 -14.38 14.10 17.28
N PRO A 11 -13.96 13.88 18.54
CA PRO A 11 -12.60 13.46 18.84
C PRO A 11 -12.25 12.11 18.21
N THR A 12 -13.15 11.12 18.27
CA THR A 12 -12.90 9.80 17.64
C THR A 12 -12.75 9.92 16.13
N ALA A 13 -13.57 10.74 15.45
CA ALA A 13 -13.43 10.97 14.01
C ALA A 13 -12.07 11.58 13.66
N ILE A 14 -11.61 12.58 14.43
CA ILE A 14 -10.29 13.19 14.21
C ILE A 14 -9.17 12.15 14.38
N ILE A 15 -9.23 11.34 15.44
CA ILE A 15 -8.22 10.30 15.69
C ILE A 15 -8.16 9.31 14.52
N VAL A 16 -9.32 8.84 14.04
CA VAL A 16 -9.37 7.93 12.89
C VAL A 16 -8.77 8.57 11.64
N ILE A 17 -9.09 9.85 11.38
CA ILE A 17 -8.52 10.58 10.24
C ILE A 17 -7.01 10.70 10.36
N GLN A 18 -6.47 11.00 11.55
CA GLN A 18 -5.04 11.08 11.79
C GLN A 18 -4.34 9.73 11.55
N ILE A 19 -4.94 8.63 12.03
CA ILE A 19 -4.43 7.28 11.78
C ILE A 19 -4.35 6.99 10.28
N VAL A 20 -5.43 7.25 9.54
CA VAL A 20 -5.48 7.03 8.09
C VAL A 20 -4.48 7.93 7.36
N ALA A 21 -4.33 9.19 7.80
CA ALA A 21 -3.39 10.14 7.23
C ALA A 21 -1.92 9.73 7.40
N ILE A 22 -1.61 8.89 8.39
CA ILE A 22 -0.26 8.32 8.57
C ILE A 22 -0.14 7.01 7.79
N ILE A 23 -1.10 6.10 7.91
CA ILE A 23 -1.01 4.75 7.35
C ILE A 23 -1.02 4.77 5.81
N VAL A 24 -1.89 5.57 5.19
CA VAL A 24 -2.05 5.54 3.73
C VAL A 24 -0.76 6.01 3.01
N PRO A 25 -0.14 7.14 3.37
CA PRO A 25 1.13 7.54 2.77
C PRO A 25 2.26 6.56 3.10
N LEU A 26 2.28 5.97 4.30
CA LEU A 26 3.30 4.98 4.66
C LEU A 26 3.23 3.74 3.76
N LEU A 27 2.04 3.16 3.59
CA LEU A 27 1.83 2.01 2.68
C LEU A 27 2.15 2.38 1.22
N GLY A 28 1.76 3.59 0.79
CA GLY A 28 2.13 4.11 -0.51
C GLY A 28 3.65 4.22 -0.70
N ALA A 29 4.36 4.77 0.28
CA ALA A 29 5.82 4.90 0.24
C ALA A 29 6.51 3.53 0.14
N VAL A 30 6.08 2.54 0.92
CA VAL A 30 6.63 1.17 0.85
C VAL A 30 6.35 0.53 -0.51
N ALA A 31 5.13 0.69 -1.05
CA ALA A 31 4.77 0.15 -2.36
C ALA A 31 5.67 0.73 -3.47
N TYR A 32 5.89 2.05 -3.49
CA TYR A 32 6.78 2.68 -4.48
C TYR A 32 8.26 2.44 -4.22
N LEU A 33 8.67 2.21 -2.97
CA LEU A 33 10.03 1.81 -2.64
C LEU A 33 10.40 0.48 -3.32
N THR A 34 9.50 -0.53 -3.29
CA THR A 34 9.74 -1.82 -3.99
C THR A 34 9.78 -1.67 -5.52
N TYR A 35 9.04 -0.70 -6.08
CA TYR A 35 9.16 -0.36 -7.50
C TYR A 35 10.52 0.26 -7.83
N ALA A 36 10.96 1.21 -7.00
CA ALA A 36 12.26 1.86 -7.15
C ALA A 36 13.41 0.85 -7.04
N GLU A 37 13.36 -0.05 -6.05
CA GLU A 37 14.31 -1.13 -5.87
C GLU A 37 14.44 -1.99 -7.14
N ARG A 38 13.32 -2.45 -7.72
CA ARG A 38 13.31 -3.20 -8.99
C ARG A 38 13.97 -2.43 -10.13
N LYS A 39 13.79 -1.11 -10.18
CA LYS A 39 14.36 -0.24 -11.22
C LYS A 39 15.86 -0.02 -11.03
N VAL A 40 16.31 0.17 -9.79
CA VAL A 40 17.73 0.34 -9.44
C VAL A 40 18.50 -0.94 -9.72
N ILE A 41 18.01 -2.10 -9.28
CA ILE A 41 18.65 -3.39 -9.53
C ILE A 41 18.75 -3.66 -11.04
N ALA A 42 17.69 -3.37 -11.80
CA ALA A 42 17.72 -3.52 -13.25
C ALA A 42 18.77 -2.60 -13.90
N ALA A 43 18.88 -1.35 -13.44
CA ALA A 43 19.88 -0.39 -13.92
C ALA A 43 21.32 -0.87 -13.65
N ILE A 44 21.60 -1.41 -12.45
CA ILE A 44 22.90 -2.01 -12.11
C ILE A 44 23.25 -3.16 -13.07
N GLN A 45 22.25 -3.96 -13.43
CA GLN A 45 22.39 -5.12 -14.33
C GLN A 45 22.32 -4.75 -15.82
N LEU A 46 22.32 -3.46 -16.17
CA LEU A 46 22.18 -2.97 -17.56
C LEU A 46 20.96 -3.54 -18.30
N ARG A 47 19.85 -3.77 -17.58
CA ARG A 47 18.56 -4.18 -18.15
C ARG A 47 17.46 -3.20 -17.79
N LYS A 48 16.37 -3.22 -18.56
CA LYS A 48 15.20 -2.38 -18.26
C LYS A 48 14.42 -2.97 -17.09
N GLY A 49 14.15 -2.13 -16.09
CA GLY A 49 13.23 -2.44 -15.00
C GLY A 49 11.76 -2.40 -15.47
N PRO A 50 10.79 -2.37 -14.54
CA PRO A 50 9.37 -2.33 -14.87
C PRO A 50 9.04 -1.17 -15.82
N ASN A 51 8.50 -1.45 -17.02
CA ASN A 51 8.21 -0.44 -18.06
C ASN A 51 6.90 -0.70 -18.83
N VAL A 52 6.06 -1.64 -18.38
CA VAL A 52 4.85 -2.08 -19.11
C VAL A 52 3.58 -1.54 -18.48
N VAL A 53 3.46 -1.64 -17.15
CA VAL A 53 2.21 -1.31 -16.44
C VAL A 53 2.14 0.21 -16.20
N GLY A 54 1.54 0.93 -17.15
CA GLY A 54 1.40 2.39 -17.14
C GLY A 54 2.67 3.15 -17.59
N PRO A 55 2.64 4.50 -17.59
CA PRO A 55 3.80 5.31 -17.93
C PRO A 55 4.99 4.97 -17.02
N PHE A 56 6.13 4.58 -17.62
CA PHE A 56 7.34 4.16 -16.91
C PHE A 56 7.15 3.00 -15.90
N GLY A 57 6.06 2.23 -15.98
CA GLY A 57 5.79 1.17 -15.00
C GLY A 57 5.25 1.64 -13.64
N LEU A 58 4.82 2.91 -13.50
CA LEU A 58 4.38 3.48 -12.21
C LEU A 58 3.16 2.77 -11.61
N LEU A 59 2.33 2.13 -12.43
CA LEU A 59 1.15 1.42 -11.97
C LEU A 59 1.47 -0.02 -11.51
N GLN A 60 2.74 -0.45 -11.59
CA GLN A 60 3.17 -1.78 -11.18
C GLN A 60 2.81 -2.13 -9.72
N PRO A 61 3.04 -1.29 -8.70
CA PRO A 61 2.69 -1.62 -7.32
C PRO A 61 1.19 -1.81 -7.11
N ILE A 62 0.36 -1.06 -7.85
CA ILE A 62 -1.09 -1.20 -7.81
C ILE A 62 -1.51 -2.54 -8.42
N ALA A 63 -0.95 -2.89 -9.59
CA ALA A 63 -1.21 -4.18 -10.22
C ALA A 63 -0.77 -5.37 -9.35
N ASP A 64 0.37 -5.26 -8.66
CA ASP A 64 0.85 -6.27 -7.73
C ASP A 64 -0.11 -6.40 -6.53
N GLY A 65 -0.60 -5.28 -5.98
CA GLY A 65 -1.60 -5.27 -4.91
C GLY A 65 -2.91 -5.94 -5.33
N VAL A 66 -3.47 -5.55 -6.48
CA VAL A 66 -4.70 -6.14 -7.04
C VAL A 66 -4.54 -7.64 -7.25
N LYS A 67 -3.39 -8.07 -7.81
CA LYS A 67 -3.07 -9.49 -7.97
C LYS A 67 -3.12 -10.26 -6.64
N LEU A 68 -2.59 -9.69 -5.56
CA LEU A 68 -2.59 -10.32 -4.24
C LEU A 68 -3.98 -10.37 -3.62
N LEU A 69 -4.82 -9.35 -3.84
CA LEU A 69 -6.21 -9.33 -3.35
C LEU A 69 -7.06 -10.46 -3.96
N PHE A 70 -6.84 -10.77 -5.23
CA PHE A 70 -7.52 -11.87 -5.92
C PHE A 70 -6.79 -13.21 -5.79
N LYS A 71 -5.65 -13.25 -5.11
CA LYS A 71 -4.90 -14.49 -4.97
C LYS A 71 -5.66 -15.42 -4.02
N GLU A 72 -5.88 -16.65 -4.48
CA GLU A 72 -6.47 -17.70 -3.65
C GLU A 72 -5.74 -17.82 -2.31
N THR A 73 -6.51 -17.78 -1.22
CA THR A 73 -5.98 -17.92 0.13
C THR A 73 -5.78 -19.40 0.43
N ILE A 74 -4.53 -19.83 0.51
CA ILE A 74 -4.18 -21.20 0.87
C ILE A 74 -3.92 -21.24 2.37
N LEU A 75 -4.76 -21.96 3.12
CA LEU A 75 -4.57 -22.22 4.55
C LEU A 75 -3.73 -23.49 4.71
N PRO A 76 -2.47 -23.38 5.17
CA PRO A 76 -1.63 -24.55 5.39
C PRO A 76 -2.19 -25.41 6.52
N ALA A 77 -2.37 -26.71 6.28
CA ALA A 77 -3.04 -27.66 7.19
C ALA A 77 -2.31 -27.95 8.52
N GLY A 78 -1.21 -27.25 8.82
CA GLY A 78 -0.40 -27.46 10.02
C GLY A 78 0.33 -26.20 10.50
N ALA A 79 -0.13 -25.01 10.13
CA ALA A 79 0.37 -23.76 10.73
C ALA A 79 -0.71 -23.18 11.65
N ASN A 80 -0.33 -22.89 12.89
CA ASN A 80 -1.18 -22.25 13.90
C ASN A 80 -1.03 -20.74 13.85
#